data_AF-A0A7V5PDY0-F1
#
_entry.id   AF-A0A7V5PDY0-F1
#
_cell.length_a   1.000
_cell.length_b   1.000
_cell.length_c   1.000
_cell.angle_alpha   90.00
_cell.angle_beta   90.00
_cell.angle_gamma   90.00
#
_symmetry.space_group_name_H-M   'P 1'
#
loop_
_entity.id
_entity.type
_entity.pdbx_description
1 polymer ?
#
loop_
_entity_poly.entity_id
_entity_poly.type
_entity_poly.pdbx_seq_one_letter_code
_entity_poly.pdbx_strand_id
1 'polypeptide(L)'
;MDNNNTYEWLYASFDRELTSGQKAKLEKALAGDPELRKEKQDIQEIRSLLKNTSFRFHEGFAGRVMNRIKEEGGHVIEMDVSSQMINLFRKIAMAGVAAIVILLLSIYLTSGTLNKNSVLGVDSFSDDNLVSYLLYEDVGE
;
A
#
# COMPACT_ATOMS: atom_id res chain seq x y z
N MET A 1 -8.35 -16.47 -44.31
CA MET A 1 -9.32 -16.32 -43.21
C MET A 1 -8.67 -16.97 -42.01
N ASP A 2 -8.36 -16.21 -40.97
CA ASP A 2 -7.62 -16.72 -39.80
C ASP A 2 -8.53 -17.63 -38.98
N ASN A 3 -8.42 -18.94 -39.19
CA ASN A 3 -9.21 -19.96 -38.50
C ASN A 3 -9.08 -19.86 -36.97
N ASN A 4 -7.95 -19.38 -36.45
CA ASN A 4 -7.69 -19.29 -35.01
C ASN A 4 -8.69 -18.40 -34.26
N ASN A 5 -9.11 -17.28 -34.87
CA ASN A 5 -10.00 -16.32 -34.21
C ASN A 5 -11.45 -16.81 -34.13
N THR A 6 -11.85 -17.71 -35.04
CA THR A 6 -13.22 -18.21 -35.12
C THR A 6 -13.53 -19.20 -33.99
N TYR A 7 -12.59 -20.10 -33.69
CA TYR A 7 -12.70 -21.02 -32.56
C TYR A 7 -12.71 -20.27 -31.23
N GLU A 8 -11.88 -19.24 -31.08
CA GLU A 8 -11.90 -18.38 -29.90
C GLU A 8 -13.26 -17.71 -29.68
N TRP A 9 -13.90 -17.21 -30.74
CA TRP A 9 -15.25 -16.65 -30.64
C TRP A 9 -16.30 -17.72 -30.34
N LEU A 10 -16.15 -18.93 -30.87
CA LEU A 10 -17.03 -20.04 -30.53
C LEU A 10 -16.98 -20.34 -29.03
N TYR A 11 -15.79 -20.57 -28.46
CA TYR A 11 -15.63 -20.81 -27.02
C TYR A 11 -16.10 -19.62 -26.19
N ALA A 12 -15.72 -18.40 -26.58
CA ALA A 12 -16.16 -17.20 -25.88
C ALA A 12 -17.68 -17.04 -25.88
N SER A 13 -18.39 -17.45 -26.94
CA SER A 13 -19.86 -17.37 -26.99
C SER A 13 -20.57 -18.20 -25.93
N PHE A 14 -19.89 -19.18 -25.35
CA PHE A 14 -20.42 -20.05 -24.33
C PHE A 14 -20.17 -19.54 -22.90
N ASP A 15 -19.21 -18.64 -22.72
CA ASP A 15 -18.80 -18.12 -21.41
C ASP A 15 -19.18 -16.64 -21.22
N ARG A 16 -19.28 -15.86 -22.31
CA ARG A 16 -19.62 -14.44 -22.28
C ARG A 16 -20.50 -14.04 -23.47
N GLU A 17 -21.17 -12.90 -23.35
CA GLU A 17 -21.87 -12.29 -24.48
C GLU A 17 -20.87 -11.76 -25.52
N LEU A 18 -21.04 -12.15 -26.79
CA LEU A 18 -20.26 -11.63 -27.90
C LEU A 18 -20.83 -10.30 -28.39
N THR A 19 -19.96 -9.43 -28.89
CA THR A 19 -20.38 -8.21 -29.59
C THR A 19 -21.09 -8.55 -30.91
N SER A 20 -21.99 -7.68 -31.38
CA SER A 20 -22.77 -7.89 -32.61
C SER A 20 -21.90 -8.19 -33.84
N GLY A 21 -20.72 -7.57 -33.93
CA GLY A 21 -19.76 -7.81 -35.01
C GLY A 21 -19.07 -9.17 -34.94
N GLN A 22 -18.75 -9.66 -33.74
CA GLN A 22 -18.17 -10.99 -33.54
C GLN A 22 -19.21 -12.08 -33.82
N LYS A 23 -20.46 -11.88 -33.37
CA LYS A 23 -21.56 -12.81 -33.61
C LYS A 23 -21.83 -12.99 -35.11
N ALA A 24 -21.90 -11.90 -35.88
CA ALA A 24 -22.09 -11.97 -37.32
C ALA A 24 -20.95 -12.70 -38.05
N LYS A 25 -19.69 -12.49 -37.61
CA LYS A 25 -18.53 -13.21 -38.16
C LYS A 25 -18.57 -14.70 -37.82
N LEU A 26 -18.93 -15.05 -36.58
CA LEU A 26 -19.06 -16.43 -36.13
C LEU A 26 -20.20 -17.15 -36.87
N GLU A 27 -21.36 -16.51 -37.07
CA GLU A 27 -22.48 -17.08 -37.83
C GLU A 27 -22.10 -17.33 -39.29
N LYS A 28 -21.40 -16.37 -39.91
CA LYS A 28 -20.89 -16.55 -41.27
C LYS A 28 -19.90 -17.72 -41.36
N ALA A 29 -19.04 -17.89 -40.36
CA ALA A 29 -18.10 -18.99 -40.32
C ALA A 29 -18.78 -20.35 -40.06
N LEU A 30 -19.77 -20.40 -39.16
CA LEU A 30 -20.59 -21.58 -38.91
C LEU A 30 -21.38 -22.03 -40.16
N ALA A 31 -21.77 -21.09 -41.03
CA ALA A 31 -22.41 -21.43 -42.29
C ALA A 31 -21.44 -22.05 -43.32
N GLY A 32 -20.16 -21.67 -43.28
CA GLY A 32 -19.14 -22.11 -44.23
C GLY A 32 -18.37 -23.37 -43.79
N ASP A 33 -18.34 -23.67 -42.50
CA ASP A 33 -17.49 -24.72 -41.93
C ASP A 33 -18.32 -25.83 -41.24
N PRO A 34 -18.32 -27.07 -41.77
CA PRO A 34 -18.97 -28.21 -41.13
C PRO A 34 -18.27 -28.67 -39.85
N GLU A 35 -16.95 -28.51 -39.71
CA GLU A 35 -16.21 -28.91 -38.50
C GLU A 35 -16.56 -28.01 -37.32
N LEU A 36 -16.61 -26.70 -37.56
CA LEU A 36 -16.99 -25.71 -36.53
C LEU A 36 -18.42 -25.92 -36.00
N ARG A 37 -19.34 -26.37 -36.87
CA ARG A 37 -20.72 -26.73 -36.46
C ARG A 37 -20.75 -27.98 -35.60
N LYS A 38 -19.95 -28.99 -35.95
CA LYS A 38 -19.81 -30.21 -35.17
C LYS A 38 -19.24 -29.89 -33.78
N GLU A 39 -18.16 -29.11 -33.72
CA GLU A 39 -17.56 -28.67 -32.45
C GLU A 39 -18.58 -27.93 -31.57
N LYS A 40 -19.37 -27.03 -32.15
CA LYS A 40 -20.46 -26.36 -31.43
C LYS A 40 -21.48 -27.33 -30.85
N GLN A 41 -21.87 -28.35 -31.61
CA GLN A 41 -22.82 -29.37 -31.15
C GLN A 41 -22.23 -30.23 -30.03
N ASP A 42 -20.98 -30.66 -30.18
CA ASP A 42 -20.28 -31.49 -29.19
C ASP A 42 -20.19 -30.74 -27.83
N ILE A 43 -19.84 -29.45 -27.85
CA ILE A 43 -19.81 -28.60 -26.64
C ILE A 43 -21.22 -28.45 -26.04
N GLN A 44 -22.24 -28.27 -26.86
CA GLN A 44 -23.63 -28.15 -26.39
C GLN A 44 -24.12 -29.45 -25.74
N GLU A 45 -23.77 -30.60 -26.31
CA GLU A 45 -24.11 -31.91 -25.79
C GLU A 45 -23.47 -32.13 -24.41
N ILE A 46 -22.17 -31.90 -24.29
CA ILE A 46 -21.44 -32.01 -23.01
C ILE A 46 -22.06 -31.09 -21.95
N ARG A 47 -22.37 -29.83 -22.30
CA ARG A 47 -23.01 -28.88 -21.37
C ARG A 47 -24.40 -29.35 -20.95
N SER A 48 -25.16 -29.98 -21.85
CA SER A 48 -26.48 -30.53 -21.53
C SER A 48 -26.39 -31.70 -20.54
N LEU A 49 -25.39 -32.57 -20.70
CA LEU A 49 -25.12 -33.69 -19.79
C LEU A 49 -24.69 -33.19 -18.40
N LEU A 50 -23.85 -32.14 -18.36
CA LEU A 50 -23.38 -31.55 -17.11
C LEU A 50 -24.45 -30.73 -16.38
N LYS A 51 -25.47 -30.22 -17.08
CA LYS A 51 -26.51 -29.34 -16.52
C LYS A 51 -27.27 -29.99 -15.34
N ASN A 52 -27.41 -31.31 -15.35
CA ASN A 52 -28.10 -32.08 -14.30
C ASN A 52 -27.14 -32.70 -13.27
N THR A 53 -25.83 -32.47 -13.41
CA THR A 53 -24.84 -32.98 -12.47
C THR A 53 -24.71 -32.00 -11.31
N SER A 54 -25.18 -32.38 -10.13
CA SER A 54 -24.93 -31.63 -8.90
C SER A 54 -23.58 -32.04 -8.31
N PHE A 55 -22.58 -31.16 -8.42
CA PHE A 55 -21.30 -31.36 -7.76
C PHE A 55 -21.46 -31.10 -6.26
N ARG A 56 -21.38 -32.17 -5.46
CA ARG A 56 -21.31 -32.04 -4.00
C ARG A 56 -19.87 -31.83 -3.59
N PHE A 57 -19.54 -30.63 -3.13
CA PHE A 57 -18.26 -30.39 -2.50
C PHE A 57 -18.16 -31.15 -1.17
N HIS A 58 -16.93 -31.50 -0.78
CA HIS A 58 -16.66 -32.10 0.52
C HIS A 58 -17.11 -31.15 1.64
N GLU A 59 -17.50 -31.73 2.78
CA GLU A 59 -17.88 -30.94 3.95
C GLU A 59 -16.75 -29.98 4.36
N GLY A 60 -17.13 -28.78 4.76
CA GLY A 60 -16.19 -27.71 5.12
C GLY A 60 -15.41 -27.07 3.96
N PHE A 61 -15.66 -27.45 2.69
CA PHE A 61 -15.01 -26.82 1.53
C PHE A 61 -15.19 -25.30 1.51
N ALA A 62 -16.43 -24.82 1.68
CA ALA A 62 -16.72 -23.39 1.73
C ALA A 62 -15.97 -22.68 2.87
N GLY A 63 -15.84 -23.34 4.02
CA GLY A 63 -15.07 -22.83 5.16
C GLY A 63 -13.58 -22.72 4.86
N ARG A 64 -12.98 -23.75 4.24
CA ARG A 64 -11.56 -23.74 3.83
C ARG A 64 -11.29 -22.66 2.79
N VAL A 65 -12.15 -22.51 1.78
CA VAL A 65 -12.01 -21.48 0.75
C VAL A 65 -12.16 -20.08 1.35
N MET A 66 -13.17 -19.86 2.20
CA MET A 66 -13.36 -18.57 2.87
C MET A 66 -12.19 -18.22 3.78
N ASN A 67 -11.64 -19.21 4.50
CA ASN A 67 -10.47 -19.01 5.33
C ASN A 67 -9.24 -18.66 4.50
N ARG A 68 -9.04 -19.36 3.37
CA ARG A 68 -7.95 -19.06 2.43
C ARG A 68 -8.07 -17.67 1.82
N ILE A 69 -9.27 -17.26 1.41
CA ILE A 69 -9.54 -15.91 0.90
C ILE A 69 -9.29 -14.85 1.98
N LYS A 70 -9.60 -15.13 3.25
CA LYS A 70 -9.30 -14.22 4.36
C LYS A 70 -7.80 -14.15 4.66
N GLU A 71 -7.09 -15.27 4.58
CA GLU A 71 -5.64 -15.32 4.77
C GLU A 71 -4.90 -14.57 3.64
N GLU A 72 -5.31 -14.78 2.39
CA GLU A 72 -4.69 -14.17 1.21
C GLU A 72 -5.18 -12.73 0.97
N GLY A 73 -6.47 -12.46 1.17
CA GLY A 73 -7.08 -11.13 1.08
C GLY A 73 -6.82 -10.25 2.30
N GLY A 74 -6.42 -10.85 3.44
CA GLY A 74 -5.96 -10.15 4.64
C GLY A 74 -4.59 -9.47 4.47
N HIS A 75 -3.84 -9.80 3.40
CA HIS A 75 -2.63 -9.06 3.02
C HIS A 75 -2.91 -7.81 2.16
N VAL A 76 -4.17 -7.52 1.82
CA VAL A 76 -4.60 -6.25 1.19
C VAL A 76 -5.28 -5.32 2.20
N ILE A 77 -5.34 -5.70 3.48
CA ILE A 77 -5.49 -4.70 4.54
C ILE A 77 -4.11 -4.12 4.71
N GLU A 78 -3.95 -2.86 4.29
CA GLU A 78 -2.81 -1.99 4.56
C GLU A 78 -2.00 -2.54 5.74
N MET A 79 -0.77 -3.01 5.49
CA MET A 79 0.19 -3.10 6.57
C MET A 79 0.12 -1.74 7.26
N ASP A 80 -0.33 -1.74 8.51
CA ASP A 80 -0.45 -0.57 9.38
C ASP A 80 0.97 -0.14 9.82
N VAL A 81 1.85 0.04 8.82
CA VAL A 81 3.20 0.58 8.94
C VAL A 81 3.11 1.97 9.55
N SER A 82 2.03 2.71 9.28
CA SER A 82 1.73 3.99 9.92
C SER A 82 1.61 3.83 11.44
N SER A 83 0.78 2.93 11.98
CA SER A 83 0.65 2.79 13.44
C SER A 83 1.93 2.29 14.12
N GLN A 84 2.70 1.39 13.49
CA GLN A 84 3.98 0.94 14.05
C GLN A 84 5.04 2.04 14.02
N MET A 85 5.10 2.84 12.95
CA MET A 85 6.01 3.96 12.80
C MET A 85 5.65 5.13 13.74
N ILE A 86 4.36 5.42 13.93
CA ILE A 86 3.86 6.44 14.87
C ILE A 86 4.29 6.11 16.30
N ASN A 87 4.26 4.84 16.70
CA ASN A 87 4.61 4.45 18.08
C ASN A 87 6.12 4.55 18.36
N LEU A 88 6.96 4.25 17.36
CA LEU A 88 8.41 4.47 17.44
C LEU A 88 8.74 5.96 17.44
N PHE A 89 8.09 6.74 16.58
CA PHE A 89 8.26 8.20 16.53
C PHE A 89 7.87 8.86 17.85
N ARG A 90 6.78 8.42 18.49
CA ARG A 90 6.34 8.94 19.80
C ARG A 90 7.40 8.75 20.90
N LYS A 91 8.09 7.61 20.93
CA LYS A 91 9.18 7.36 21.89
C LYS A 91 10.36 8.30 21.66
N ILE A 92 10.75 8.51 20.41
CA ILE A 92 11.85 9.42 20.03
C ILE A 92 11.47 10.88 20.34
N ALA A 93 10.25 11.29 20.02
CA ALA A 93 9.75 12.64 20.32
C ALA A 93 9.73 12.92 21.82
N MET A 94 9.28 11.96 22.64
CA MET A 94 9.32 12.07 24.11
C MET A 94 10.74 12.25 24.65
N ALA A 95 11.72 11.52 24.10
CA ALA A 95 13.12 11.69 24.49
C ALA A 95 13.66 13.08 24.10
N GLY A 96 13.32 13.57 22.91
CA GLY A 96 13.69 14.91 22.46
C GLY A 96 13.08 16.02 23.33
N VAL A 97 11.80 15.91 23.67
CA VAL A 97 11.13 16.85 24.59
C VAL A 97 11.80 16.82 25.97
N ALA A 98 12.10 15.65 26.51
CA ALA A 98 12.78 15.53 27.79
C ALA A 98 14.16 16.20 27.78
N ALA A 99 14.95 16.02 26.72
CA ALA A 99 16.25 16.66 26.57
C ALA A 99 16.14 18.19 26.54
N ILE A 100 15.18 18.74 25.80
CA ILE A 100 14.93 20.19 25.74
C ILE A 100 14.53 20.72 27.12
N VAL A 101 13.64 20.02 27.84
CA VAL A 101 13.21 20.40 29.18
C VAL A 101 14.40 20.42 30.16
N ILE A 102 15.26 19.39 30.12
CA ILE A 102 16.47 19.32 30.95
C ILE A 102 17.41 20.48 30.62
N LEU A 103 17.61 20.78 29.33
CA LEU A 103 18.46 21.88 28.89
C LEU A 103 17.93 23.23 29.39
N LEU A 104 16.63 23.49 29.26
CA LEU A 104 16.01 24.71 29.78
C LEU A 104 16.15 24.83 31.30
N LEU A 105 16.01 23.71 32.02
CA LEU A 105 16.18 23.68 33.47
C LEU A 105 17.63 23.96 33.88
N SER A 106 18.61 23.45 33.13
CA SER A 106 20.03 23.76 33.33
C SER A 106 20.29 25.26 33.16
N ILE A 107 19.76 25.87 32.10
CA ILE A 107 19.93 27.30 31.84
C ILE A 107 19.26 28.16 32.91
N TYR A 108 18.08 27.77 33.37
CA TYR A 108 17.38 28.45 34.46
C TYR A 108 18.19 28.44 35.77
N LEU A 109 18.82 27.32 36.12
CA LEU A 109 19.65 27.24 37.32
C LEU A 109 20.92 28.10 37.23
N THR A 110 21.50 28.23 36.03
CA THR A 110 22.72 29.03 35.83
C THR A 110 22.45 30.53 35.73
N SER A 111 21.45 30.94 34.93
CA SER A 111 21.18 32.36 34.62
C SER A 111 20.06 32.98 35.46
N GLY A 112 19.29 32.18 36.21
CA GLY A 112 18.15 32.63 37.02
C GLY A 112 16.94 33.15 36.22
N THR A 113 17.09 33.33 34.90
CA THR A 113 16.05 33.83 33.98
C THR A 113 16.04 33.03 32.69
N LEU A 114 14.87 32.90 32.07
CA LEU A 114 14.69 32.28 30.76
C LEU A 114 14.53 33.37 29.70
N ASN A 115 15.60 34.10 29.39
CA ASN A 115 15.63 35.01 28.25
C ASN A 115 16.20 34.29 27.01
N LYS A 116 15.81 34.73 25.81
CA LYS A 116 16.29 34.17 24.52
C LYS A 116 17.82 34.21 24.43
N ASN A 117 18.42 35.27 24.94
CA ASN A 117 19.87 35.44 24.94
C ASN A 117 20.58 34.45 25.89
N SER A 118 19.98 34.15 27.04
CA SER A 118 20.48 33.14 27.99
C SER A 118 20.32 31.72 27.44
N VAL A 119 19.21 31.44 26.74
CA VAL A 119 18.97 30.13 26.09
C VAL A 119 19.99 29.85 24.98
N LEU A 120 20.42 30.89 24.25
CA LEU A 120 21.42 30.81 23.19
C LEU A 120 22.87 30.98 23.69
N GLY A 121 23.08 31.16 25.00
CA GLY A 121 24.41 31.33 25.60
C GLY A 121 25.10 32.67 25.29
N VAL A 122 24.34 33.68 24.85
CA VAL A 122 24.87 35.00 24.45
C VAL A 122 25.06 35.93 25.65
N ASP A 123 24.47 35.59 26.80
CA ASP A 123 24.52 36.38 28.04
C ASP A 123 25.93 36.47 28.66
N SER A 124 26.83 35.52 28.39
CA SER A 124 28.22 35.57 28.88
C SER A 124 29.08 36.63 28.18
N PHE A 125 28.60 37.21 27.09
CA PHE A 125 29.25 38.27 26.33
C PHE A 125 28.74 39.67 26.71
N SER A 126 28.23 39.86 27.94
CA SER A 126 27.97 41.21 28.45
C SER A 126 29.25 42.05 28.44
N ASP A 127 29.11 43.28 27.93
CA ASP A 127 30.18 44.24 27.65
C ASP A 127 31.20 44.40 28.80
N ASP A 128 30.79 44.24 30.06
CA ASP A 128 31.66 44.33 31.24
C ASP A 128 32.82 43.30 31.24
N ASN A 129 32.59 42.08 30.73
CA ASN A 129 33.65 41.07 30.59
C ASN A 129 34.53 41.31 29.35
N LEU A 130 33.97 41.94 28.32
CA LEU A 130 34.72 42.28 27.11
C LEU A 130 35.71 43.42 27.37
N VAL A 131 35.27 44.43 28.13
CA VAL A 131 36.10 45.57 28.52
C VAL A 131 37.25 45.14 29.44
N SER A 132 37.02 44.22 30.38
CA SER A 132 38.09 43.72 31.25
C SER A 132 39.13 42.87 30.51
N TYR A 133 38.71 42.10 29.49
CA TYR A 133 39.64 41.35 28.64
C TYR A 133 40.48 42.29 27.75
N LEU A 134 39.84 43.31 27.17
CA LEU A 134 40.51 44.30 26.32
C LEU A 134 41.45 45.22 27.11
N LEU A 135 41.11 45.58 28.34
CA LEU A 135 41.98 46.37 29.22
C LEU A 135 43.17 45.56 29.75
N TYR A 136 43.04 44.24 29.91
CA TYR A 136 44.15 43.39 30.32
C TYR A 136 45.20 43.23 29.20
N GLU A 137 44.77 43.29 27.93
CA GLU A 137 45.67 43.20 26.78
C GLU A 137 46.48 44.48 26.56
N ASP A 138 45.97 45.65 26.98
CA ASP A 138 46.63 46.97 26.82
C ASP A 138 47.61 47.32 27.97
N VAL A 139 47.52 46.64 29.11
CA VAL A 139 48.43 46.87 30.28
C VAL A 139 49.65 45.93 30.26
N GLY A 140 49.80 45.17 29.17
CA GLY A 140 50.85 44.15 28.98
C GLY A 140 52.12 44.59 28.26
N GLU A 141 52.30 45.87 27.93
CA GLU A 141 53.59 46.43 27.45
C GLU A 141 54.20 47.45 28.43
#